data_AF-A0A9X2AJX5-F1
#
_entry.id   AF-A0A9X2AJX5-F1
#
_cell.length_a   1.000
_cell.length_b   1.000
_cell.length_c   1.000
_cell.angle_alpha   90.00
_cell.angle_beta   90.00
_cell.angle_gamma   90.00
#
_symmetry.space_group_name_H-M   'P 1'
#
loop_
_entity.id
_entity.type
_entity.pdbx_description
1 polymer ?
#
loop_
_entity_poly.entity_id
_entity_poly.type
_entity_poly.pdbx_seq_one_letter_code
_entity_poly.pdbx_strand_id
1 'polypeptide(L)'
;MFNALHYLKTYRERAGISLQDMARIIGMDIGNLSKVENEKLEASVRILFTYHLILKIPMERLFKNHYPEITKNCLDNAQTLKERLLDGMTTPTVGRRLITLDTIIDRLETLQLQYGS
;
A
#
# COMPACT_ATOMS: atom_id res chain seq x y z
N MET A 1 -18.54 6.75 -4.59
CA MET A 1 -17.50 5.86 -4.08
C MET A 1 -16.59 5.51 -5.27
N PHE A 2 -15.37 6.06 -5.34
CA PHE A 2 -14.42 5.75 -6.41
C PHE A 2 -13.56 4.57 -5.96
N ASN A 3 -13.81 3.38 -6.51
CA ASN A 3 -12.98 2.19 -6.28
C ASN A 3 -11.58 2.42 -6.87
N ALA A 4 -10.54 2.08 -6.11
CA ALA A 4 -9.14 2.20 -6.51
C ALA A 4 -8.74 1.36 -7.73
N LEU A 5 -9.61 0.49 -8.24
CA LEU A 5 -9.28 -0.47 -9.30
C LEU A 5 -9.71 -0.02 -10.71
N HIS A 6 -10.83 0.72 -10.82
CA HIS A 6 -11.09 1.58 -11.99
C HIS A 6 -10.01 2.66 -12.18
N TYR A 7 -9.21 2.92 -11.15
CA TYR A 7 -8.17 3.94 -11.16
C TYR A 7 -7.07 3.63 -12.17
N LEU A 8 -6.58 2.39 -12.23
CA LEU A 8 -5.54 2.01 -13.21
C LEU A 8 -6.00 2.27 -14.64
N LYS A 9 -7.19 1.75 -14.97
CA LYS A 9 -7.86 1.99 -16.25
C LYS A 9 -8.04 3.48 -16.55
N THR A 10 -8.59 4.22 -15.59
CA THR A 10 -8.86 5.66 -15.71
C THR A 10 -7.57 6.45 -15.99
N TYR A 11 -6.49 6.14 -15.28
CA TYR A 11 -5.20 6.79 -15.49
C TYR A 11 -4.58 6.47 -16.83
N ARG A 12 -4.65 5.19 -17.24
CA ARG A 12 -4.18 4.75 -18.55
C ARG A 12 -4.93 5.47 -19.67
N GLU A 13 -6.26 5.51 -19.59
CA GLU A 13 -7.12 6.15 -20.59
C GLU A 13 -6.90 7.68 -20.64
N ARG A 14 -6.75 8.35 -19.48
CA ARG A 14 -6.43 9.78 -19.43
C ARG A 14 -5.07 10.13 -20.00
N ALA A 15 -4.11 9.20 -19.92
CA ALA A 15 -2.81 9.34 -20.57
C ALA A 15 -2.83 9.02 -22.06
N GLY A 16 -3.97 8.63 -22.63
CA GLY A 16 -4.11 8.26 -24.04
C GLY A 16 -3.44 6.93 -24.41
N ILE A 17 -3.10 6.10 -23.43
CA ILE A 17 -2.42 4.82 -23.67
C ILE A 17 -3.47 3.73 -23.89
N SER A 18 -3.35 2.98 -24.99
CA SER A 18 -4.25 1.84 -25.22
C SER A 18 -3.96 0.70 -24.23
N LEU A 19 -4.96 -0.15 -23.98
CA LEU A 19 -4.76 -1.35 -23.15
C LEU A 19 -3.65 -2.25 -23.73
N GLN A 20 -3.59 -2.37 -25.05
CA GLN A 20 -2.59 -3.16 -25.76
C GLN A 20 -1.17 -2.60 -25.57
N ASP A 21 -1.00 -1.28 -25.71
CA ASP A 21 0.32 -0.64 -25.51
C ASP A 21 0.77 -0.77 -24.07
N MET A 22 -0.12 -0.53 -23.10
CA MET A 22 0.20 -0.70 -21.69
C MET A 22 0.60 -2.15 -21.38
N ALA A 23 -0.16 -3.12 -21.87
CA ALA A 23 0.16 -4.54 -21.71
C ALA A 23 1.54 -4.86 -22.28
N ARG A 24 1.85 -4.33 -23.48
CA ARG A 24 3.16 -4.50 -24.13
C ARG A 24 4.30 -3.87 -23.32
N ILE A 25 4.11 -2.67 -22.79
CA ILE A 25 5.10 -1.95 -21.96
C ILE A 25 5.34 -2.71 -20.65
N ILE A 26 4.27 -3.18 -20.00
CA ILE A 26 4.36 -3.94 -18.74
C ILE A 26 4.93 -5.35 -18.97
N GLY A 27 4.87 -5.87 -20.20
CA GLY A 27 5.24 -7.25 -20.50
C GLY A 27 4.19 -8.26 -20.00
N MET A 28 2.91 -7.88 -20.06
CA MET A 28 1.77 -8.69 -19.60
C MET A 28 0.84 -9.03 -20.77
N ASP A 29 0.15 -10.17 -20.67
CA ASP A 29 -0.94 -10.49 -21.58
C ASP A 29 -2.09 -9.47 -21.49
N ILE A 30 -2.65 -9.06 -22.63
CA ILE A 30 -3.72 -8.05 -22.71
C ILE A 30 -4.96 -8.52 -21.94
N GLY A 31 -5.30 -9.81 -22.01
CA GLY A 31 -6.44 -10.39 -21.31
C GLY A 31 -6.26 -10.35 -19.79
N ASN A 32 -5.05 -10.63 -19.30
CA ASN A 32 -4.73 -10.50 -17.88
C ASN A 32 -4.76 -9.04 -17.42
N LEU A 33 -4.17 -8.11 -18.18
CA LEU A 33 -4.24 -6.69 -17.83
C LEU A 33 -5.69 -6.18 -17.83
N SER A 34 -6.51 -6.64 -18.78
CA SER A 34 -7.95 -6.36 -18.82
C SER A 34 -8.65 -6.85 -17.54
N LYS A 35 -8.36 -8.08 -17.11
CA LYS A 35 -8.95 -8.61 -15.86
C LYS A 35 -8.53 -7.77 -14.65
N VAL A 36 -7.27 -7.35 -14.59
CA VAL A 36 -6.76 -6.47 -13.53
C VAL A 36 -7.50 -5.14 -13.51
N GLU A 37 -7.61 -4.48 -14.66
CA GLU A 37 -8.29 -3.18 -14.78
C GLU A 37 -9.81 -3.22 -14.55
N ASN A 38 -10.42 -4.40 -14.58
CA ASN A 38 -11.85 -4.61 -14.37
C ASN A 38 -12.16 -5.43 -13.10
N GLU A 39 -11.25 -5.50 -12.13
CA GLU A 39 -11.46 -6.17 -10.82
C GLU A 39 -11.70 -7.68 -10.89
N LYS A 40 -11.42 -8.31 -12.04
CA LYS A 40 -11.53 -9.76 -12.23
C LYS A 40 -10.25 -10.50 -11.84
N LEU A 41 -9.17 -9.77 -11.58
CA LEU A 41 -7.89 -10.27 -11.10
C LEU A 41 -7.25 -9.20 -10.21
N GLU A 42 -6.72 -9.59 -9.06
CA GLU A 42 -6.05 -8.65 -8.15
C GLU A 42 -4.75 -8.11 -8.77
N ALA A 43 -4.53 -6.80 -8.65
CA ALA A 43 -3.31 -6.17 -9.13
C ALA A 43 -2.15 -6.52 -8.18
N SER A 44 -1.15 -7.23 -8.69
CA SER A 44 0.08 -7.44 -7.92
C SER A 44 0.81 -6.12 -7.67
N VAL A 45 1.61 -6.06 -6.60
CA VAL A 45 2.49 -4.90 -6.29
C VAL A 45 3.36 -4.52 -7.49
N ARG A 46 3.82 -5.52 -8.26
CA ARG A 46 4.59 -5.28 -9.49
C ARG A 46 3.80 -4.45 -10.50
N ILE A 47 2.52 -4.75 -10.72
CA ILE A 47 1.66 -4.02 -11.66
C ILE A 47 1.42 -2.60 -11.17
N LEU A 48 1.09 -2.44 -9.88
CA LEU A 48 0.91 -1.11 -9.28
C LEU A 48 2.18 -0.27 -9.42
N PHE A 49 3.35 -0.88 -9.20
CA PHE A 49 4.64 -0.23 -9.38
C PHE A 49 4.91 0.17 -10.84
N THR A 50 4.62 -0.67 -11.83
CA THR A 50 4.75 -0.26 -13.24
C THR A 50 3.83 0.90 -13.60
N TYR A 51 2.60 0.89 -13.11
CA TYR A 51 1.66 1.99 -13.31
C TYR A 51 2.17 3.31 -12.70
N HIS A 52 2.70 3.26 -11.48
CA HIS A 52 3.36 4.39 -10.84
C HIS A 52 4.48 4.96 -11.73
N LEU A 53 5.37 4.10 -12.25
CA LEU A 53 6.51 4.54 -13.05
C LEU A 53 6.11 5.11 -14.40
N ILE A 54 5.21 4.45 -15.13
CA ILE A 54 4.83 4.83 -16.50
C ILE A 54 3.99 6.11 -16.50
N LEU A 55 3.02 6.19 -15.58
CA LEU A 55 2.01 7.25 -15.56
C LEU A 55 2.27 8.32 -14.48
N LYS A 56 3.38 8.20 -13.73
CA LYS A 56 3.75 9.10 -12.62
C LYS A 56 2.64 9.28 -11.59
N ILE A 57 1.90 8.20 -11.30
CA ILE A 57 0.81 8.19 -10.33
C ILE A 57 1.42 8.15 -8.93
N PRO A 58 1.13 9.10 -8.02
CA PRO A 58 1.55 9.00 -6.62
C PRO A 58 1.14 7.65 -6.01
N MET A 59 2.07 6.97 -5.33
CA MET A 59 1.81 5.65 -4.73
C MET A 59 0.65 5.68 -3.74
N GLU A 60 0.53 6.80 -3.03
CA GLU A 60 -0.53 7.12 -2.08
C GLU A 60 -1.91 6.93 -2.70
N ARG A 61 -2.04 7.24 -4.00
CA ARG A 61 -3.30 7.13 -4.73
C ARG A 61 -3.60 5.71 -5.18
N LEU A 62 -2.57 4.91 -5.48
CA LEU A 62 -2.73 3.51 -5.87
C LEU A 62 -3.14 2.62 -4.69
N PHE A 63 -2.65 2.93 -3.49
CA PHE A 63 -2.94 2.17 -2.29
C PHE A 63 -3.97 2.84 -1.38
N LYS A 64 -4.67 3.90 -1.82
CA LYS A 64 -5.56 4.72 -0.97
C LYS A 64 -6.50 3.89 -0.09
N ASN A 65 -7.09 2.83 -0.64
CA ASN A 65 -8.05 1.99 0.08
C ASN A 65 -7.36 0.98 1.00
N HIS A 66 -6.08 0.69 0.79
CA HIS A 66 -5.29 -0.21 1.61
C HIS A 66 -4.56 0.51 2.74
N TYR A 67 -4.23 1.79 2.59
CA TYR A 67 -3.54 2.56 3.64
C TYR A 67 -4.24 2.46 4.99
N PRO A 68 -5.54 2.80 5.15
CA PRO A 68 -6.19 2.78 6.46
C PRO A 68 -6.13 1.43 7.15
N GLU A 69 -6.36 0.36 6.41
CA GLU A 69 -6.36 -1.00 6.93
C GLU A 69 -4.94 -1.44 7.33
N ILE A 70 -3.97 -1.22 6.45
CA ILE A 70 -2.57 -1.59 6.69
C ILE A 70 -2.00 -0.81 7.88
N THR A 71 -2.19 0.51 7.91
CA THR A 71 -1.64 1.35 9.00
C THR A 71 -2.25 0.99 10.34
N LYS A 72 -3.58 0.75 10.39
CA LYS A 72 -4.26 0.29 11.60
C LYS A 72 -3.73 -1.06 12.07
N ASN A 73 -3.68 -2.06 11.19
CA ASN A 73 -3.19 -3.39 11.54
C ASN A 73 -1.73 -3.34 12.03
N CYS A 74 -0.87 -2.55 11.39
CA CYS A 74 0.51 -2.37 11.85
C CYS A 74 0.58 -1.69 13.22
N LEU A 75 -0.26 -0.68 13.48
CA LEU A 75 -0.30 0.06 14.74
C LEU A 75 -0.74 -0.86 15.89
N ASP A 76 -1.85 -1.57 15.72
CA ASP A 76 -2.39 -2.50 16.72
C ASP A 76 -1.36 -3.59 17.08
N ASN A 77 -0.67 -4.14 16.07
CA ASN A 77 0.38 -5.14 16.27
C ASN A 77 1.62 -4.57 16.98
N ALA A 78 2.03 -3.34 16.66
CA ALA A 78 3.18 -2.68 17.28
C ALA A 78 2.90 -2.35 18.76
N GLN A 79 1.70 -1.87 19.07
CA GLN A 79 1.26 -1.61 20.44
C GLN A 79 1.20 -2.90 21.27
N THR A 80 0.59 -3.96 20.73
CA THR A 80 0.55 -5.28 21.37
C THR A 80 1.95 -5.82 21.66
N LEU A 81 2.90 -5.65 20.72
CA LEU A 81 4.28 -6.08 20.93
C LEU A 81 4.98 -5.26 22.02
N LYS A 82 4.72 -3.95 22.09
CA LYS A 82 5.28 -3.06 23.11
C LYS A 82 4.81 -3.47 24.51
N GLU A 83 3.51 -3.69 24.68
CA GLU A 83 2.92 -4.16 25.95
C GLU A 83 3.59 -5.45 26.44
N ARG A 84 3.69 -6.46 25.56
CA ARG A 84 4.34 -7.74 25.89
C ARG A 84 5.81 -7.59 26.30
N LEU A 85 6.53 -6.63 25.73
CA LEU A 85 7.93 -6.38 26.08
C LEU A 85 8.07 -5.61 27.40
N LEU A 86 7.11 -4.75 27.74
CA LEU A 86 7.05 -4.07 29.03
C LEU A 86 6.80 -5.06 30.18
N ASP A 87 5.87 -5.99 29.98
CA ASP A 87 5.49 -6.99 30.99
C ASP A 87 6.63 -8.00 31.29
N GLY A 88 7.48 -8.29 30.30
CA GLY A 88 8.57 -9.26 30.41
C GLY A 88 9.95 -8.67 30.73
N MET A 89 10.04 -7.37 31.10
CA MET A 89 11.32 -6.66 31.18
C MET A 89 12.30 -7.28 32.21
N THR A 90 13.44 -7.76 31.70
CA THR A 90 14.54 -8.33 32.49
C THR A 90 15.95 -7.95 31.99
N THR A 91 16.10 -7.30 30.82
CA THR A 91 17.46 -7.00 30.25
C THR A 91 17.55 -5.68 29.48
N PRO A 92 18.75 -5.05 29.39
CA PRO A 92 18.98 -3.80 28.66
C PRO A 92 18.63 -3.84 27.16
N THR A 93 18.73 -5.01 26.52
CA THR A 93 18.38 -5.20 25.10
C THR A 93 16.89 -4.96 24.82
N VAL A 94 16.02 -5.24 25.80
CA VAL A 94 14.59 -4.95 25.70
C VAL A 94 14.32 -3.45 25.69
N GLY A 95 15.08 -2.67 26.47
CA GLY A 95 14.98 -1.21 26.48
C GLY A 95 15.21 -0.56 25.11
N ARG A 96 16.24 -0.99 24.37
CA ARG A 96 16.51 -0.48 23.01
C ARG A 96 15.40 -0.83 22.02
N ARG A 97 14.79 -2.00 22.16
CA ARG A 97 13.66 -2.43 21.33
C ARG A 97 12.41 -1.58 21.58
N LEU A 98 12.13 -1.25 22.85
CA LEU A 98 11.01 -0.37 23.21
C LEU A 98 11.14 1.02 22.58
N ILE A 99 12.32 1.66 22.67
CA ILE A 99 12.58 2.96 22.02
C ILE A 99 12.35 2.89 20.50
N THR A 100 12.76 1.78 19.89
CA THR A 100 12.56 1.57 18.44
C THR A 100 11.07 1.43 18.12
N LEU A 101 10.31 0.70 18.94
CA LEU A 101 8.87 0.53 18.78
C LEU A 101 8.12 1.85 18.97
N ASP A 102 8.51 2.70 19.92
CA ASP A 102 7.93 4.03 20.12
C ASP A 102 8.06 4.86 18.84
N THR A 103 9.26 4.90 18.26
CA THR A 103 9.49 5.61 17.00
C THR A 103 8.64 5.06 15.84
N ILE A 104 8.39 3.75 15.81
CA ILE A 104 7.55 3.12 14.78
C ILE A 104 6.07 3.46 15.01
N ILE A 105 5.59 3.40 16.24
CA ILE A 105 4.22 3.73 16.63
C ILE A 105 3.92 5.18 16.28
N ASP A 106 4.78 6.14 16.65
CA ASP A 106 4.59 7.56 16.33
C ASP A 106 4.43 7.81 14.81
N ARG A 107 5.21 7.09 13.99
CA ARG A 107 5.12 7.17 12.52
C ARG A 107 3.81 6.57 12.01
N LEU A 108 3.39 5.43 12.55
CA LEU A 108 2.15 4.78 12.16
C LEU A 108 0.91 5.60 12.55
N GLU A 109 0.92 6.23 13.72
CA GLU A 109 -0.12 7.18 14.17
C GLU A 109 -0.22 8.38 13.23
N THR A 110 0.93 8.95 12.85
CA THR A 110 0.98 10.06 11.88
C THR A 110 0.36 9.65 10.54
N LEU A 111 0.70 8.46 10.03
CA LEU A 111 0.13 7.93 8.79
C LEU A 111 -1.37 7.63 8.92
N GLN A 112 -1.81 7.08 10.05
CA GLN A 112 -3.23 6.82 10.32
C GLN A 112 -4.04 8.12 10.32
N LEU A 113 -3.50 9.20 10.89
CA LEU A 113 -4.14 10.52 10.85
C LEU A 113 -4.22 11.07 9.41
N GLN A 114 -3.18 10.83 8.61
CA GLN A 114 -3.10 11.31 7.23
C GLN A 114 -4.03 10.54 6.28
N TYR A 115 -4.20 9.23 6.47
CA TYR A 115 -4.89 8.35 5.51
C TYR A 115 -6.15 7.68 6.05
N GLY A 116 -6.41 7.68 7.36
CA GLY A 116 -7.50 6.94 8.00
C GLY A 116 -8.92 7.51 7.83
N SER A 117 -9.14 8.39 6.84
CA SER A 117 -10.43 9.04 6.52
C SER A 117 -11.12 8.41 5.31
#